data_AF-A0A317KE83-F1
#
_entry.id   AF-A0A317KE83-F1
#
_cell.length_a   1.000
_cell.length_b   1.000
_cell.length_c   1.000
_cell.angle_alpha   90.00
_cell.angle_beta   90.00
_cell.angle_gamma   90.00
#
_symmetry.space_group_name_H-M   'P 1'
#
loop_
_entity.id
_entity.type
_entity.pdbx_description
1 polymer ?
#
loop_
_entity_poly.entity_id
_entity_poly.type
_entity_poly.pdbx_seq_one_letter_code
_entity_poly.pdbx_strand_id
1 'polypeptide(L)'
;PLLLVLVEGVNRTPHVPVPAEPAALRGLAGPALVLPSGGGREFHVMLWSTDGFPRLVNGLASFTPASQQRIRAASATFPDAASVAYLRAAGVRTVVLLPGYAAGTPWRDAAARPVDGLGIRRETVGDGIVYHLD
;
A
#
# COMPACT_ATOMS: atom_id res chain seq x y z
N PRO A 1 -27.70 36.25 -16.71
CA PRO A 1 -28.03 35.04 -15.90
C PRO A 1 -26.85 34.07 -15.78
N LEU A 2 -26.20 33.67 -16.89
CA LEU A 2 -25.06 32.73 -16.90
C LEU A 2 -23.88 33.18 -16.02
N LEU A 3 -23.54 34.47 -16.06
CA LEU A 3 -22.45 35.05 -15.25
C LEU A 3 -22.69 34.91 -13.74
N LEU A 4 -23.94 35.05 -13.29
CA LEU A 4 -24.30 34.86 -11.87
C LEU A 4 -24.19 33.38 -11.47
N VAL A 5 -24.63 32.47 -12.34
CA VAL A 5 -24.50 31.01 -12.12
C VAL A 5 -23.03 30.59 -12.04
N LEU A 6 -22.16 31.14 -12.89
CA LEU A 6 -20.73 30.86 -12.84
C LEU A 6 -20.09 31.39 -11.55
N VAL A 7 -20.46 32.59 -11.10
CA VAL A 7 -19.94 33.19 -9.86
C VAL A 7 -20.41 32.44 -8.62
N GLU A 8 -21.70 32.07 -8.57
CA GLU A 8 -22.27 31.23 -7.50
C GLU A 8 -21.65 29.82 -7.49
N GLY A 9 -21.35 29.27 -8.67
CA GLY A 9 -20.73 27.96 -8.85
C GLY A 9 -19.22 27.90 -8.58
N VAL A 10 -18.54 29.03 -8.32
CA VAL A 10 -17.12 29.00 -7.94
C VAL A 10 -16.99 28.43 -6.54
N ASN A 11 -16.56 27.17 -6.46
CA ASN A 11 -16.24 26.57 -5.18
C ASN A 11 -15.02 27.29 -4.56
N ARG A 12 -15.23 27.94 -3.42
CA ARG A 12 -14.17 28.57 -2.61
C ARG A 12 -13.88 27.80 -1.32
N THR A 13 -14.50 26.64 -1.12
CA THR A 13 -14.22 25.78 0.02
C THR A 13 -12.78 25.31 -0.07
N PRO A 14 -11.97 25.48 0.99
CA PRO A 14 -10.63 24.90 1.01
C PRO A 14 -10.71 23.39 0.82
N HIS A 15 -9.99 22.88 -0.18
CA HIS A 15 -9.88 21.45 -0.43
C HIS A 15 -8.52 20.95 0.03
N VAL A 16 -8.50 19.77 0.65
CA VAL A 16 -7.25 19.06 0.92
C VAL A 16 -6.67 18.63 -0.44
N PRO A 17 -5.38 18.86 -0.71
CA PRO A 17 -4.74 18.38 -1.92
C PRO A 17 -4.89 16.86 -2.07
N VAL A 18 -5.12 16.40 -3.29
CA VAL A 18 -5.18 14.96 -3.56
C VAL A 18 -3.82 14.34 -3.23
N PRO A 19 -3.77 13.28 -2.41
CA PRO A 19 -2.52 12.58 -2.13
C PRO A 19 -1.92 12.01 -3.42
N ALA A 20 -0.69 12.41 -3.73
CA ALA A 20 0.03 11.89 -4.89
C ALA A 20 0.26 10.37 -4.76
N GLU A 21 0.14 9.66 -5.88
CA GLU A 21 0.47 8.24 -5.92
C GLU A 21 1.99 8.02 -5.76
N PRO A 22 2.41 7.18 -4.79
CA PRO A 22 3.80 6.76 -4.64
C PRO A 22 4.33 6.10 -5.92
N ALA A 23 5.56 6.45 -6.32
CA ALA A 23 6.18 5.88 -7.52
C ALA A 23 6.27 4.35 -7.47
N ALA A 24 6.43 3.78 -6.28
CA ALA A 24 6.50 2.34 -6.04
C ALA A 24 5.18 1.58 -6.32
N LEU A 25 4.05 2.28 -6.55
CA LEU A 25 2.76 1.66 -6.90
C LEU A 25 2.47 1.64 -8.41
N ARG A 26 3.22 2.41 -9.21
CA ARG A 26 2.95 2.53 -10.65
C ARG A 26 3.32 1.25 -11.39
N GLY A 27 2.41 0.76 -12.23
CA GLY A 27 2.64 -0.44 -13.05
C GLY A 27 2.86 -1.72 -12.24
N LEU A 28 2.30 -1.80 -11.02
CA LEU A 28 2.55 -2.88 -10.09
C LEU A 28 2.15 -4.26 -10.64
N ALA A 29 3.07 -5.22 -10.60
CA ALA A 29 2.75 -6.62 -10.86
C ALA A 29 2.02 -7.24 -9.66
N GLY A 30 0.80 -7.73 -9.85
CA GLY A 30 -0.02 -8.32 -8.78
C GLY A 30 -0.07 -9.86 -8.82
N PRO A 31 -0.48 -10.54 -7.73
CA PRO A 31 -1.09 -9.95 -6.52
C PRO A 31 -0.08 -9.29 -5.56
N ALA A 32 -0.43 -8.13 -5.01
CA ALA A 32 0.46 -7.35 -4.17
C ALA A 32 -0.15 -6.89 -2.83
N LEU A 33 0.71 -6.70 -1.83
CA LEU A 33 0.38 -6.16 -0.52
C LEU A 33 1.04 -4.80 -0.34
N VAL A 34 0.27 -3.77 0.06
CA VAL A 34 0.82 -2.45 0.41
C VAL A 34 0.92 -2.32 1.92
N LEU A 35 2.12 -2.02 2.41
CA LEU A 35 2.46 -1.84 3.80
C LEU A 35 2.77 -0.36 4.10
N PRO A 36 2.37 0.14 5.28
CA PRO A 36 1.72 -0.58 6.37
C PRO A 36 0.22 -0.84 6.13
N SER A 37 -0.26 -2.05 6.45
CA SER A 37 -1.69 -2.40 6.34
C SER A 37 -2.47 -2.03 7.61
N GLY A 38 -3.62 -1.38 7.43
CA GLY A 38 -4.63 -1.14 8.46
C GLY A 38 -4.96 0.32 8.74
N GLY A 39 -6.19 0.54 9.22
CA GLY A 39 -6.75 1.85 9.53
C GLY A 39 -7.12 2.66 8.28
N GLY A 40 -7.43 3.95 8.46
CA GLY A 40 -7.85 4.84 7.37
C GLY A 40 -6.80 5.07 6.27
N ARG A 41 -5.54 4.68 6.47
CA ARG A 41 -4.50 4.74 5.43
C ARG A 41 -4.83 3.84 4.23
N GLU A 42 -5.59 2.77 4.43
CA GLU A 42 -6.00 1.89 3.33
C GLU A 42 -6.96 2.57 2.35
N PHE A 43 -7.58 3.71 2.70
CA PHE A 43 -8.29 4.56 1.72
C PHE A 43 -7.36 5.13 0.65
N HIS A 44 -6.13 5.48 1.00
CA HIS A 44 -5.15 5.98 0.03
C HIS A 44 -4.71 4.86 -0.91
N VAL A 45 -4.47 3.66 -0.37
CA VAL A 45 -4.16 2.47 -1.17
C VAL A 45 -5.27 2.19 -2.19
N MET A 46 -6.54 2.29 -1.79
CA MET A 46 -7.67 2.16 -2.72
C MET A 46 -7.72 3.27 -3.76
N LEU A 47 -7.50 4.53 -3.36
CA LEU A 47 -7.46 5.65 -4.29
C LEU A 47 -6.39 5.42 -5.37
N TRP A 48 -5.17 5.10 -4.96
CA TRP A 48 -4.05 4.85 -5.87
C TRP A 48 -4.27 3.63 -6.75
N SER A 49 -4.94 2.59 -6.24
CA SER A 49 -5.29 1.41 -7.06
C SER A 49 -6.25 1.71 -8.22
N THR A 50 -6.84 2.91 -8.29
CA THR A 50 -7.64 3.30 -9.46
C THR A 50 -6.77 3.57 -10.70
N ASP A 51 -5.45 3.73 -10.54
CA ASP A 51 -4.52 3.69 -11.65
C ASP A 51 -4.25 2.23 -12.06
N GLY A 52 -4.79 1.81 -13.19
CA GLY A 52 -4.57 0.48 -13.76
C GLY A 52 -5.21 -0.72 -13.02
N PHE A 53 -5.87 -0.52 -11.86
CA PHE A 53 -6.52 -1.57 -11.08
C PHE A 53 -5.63 -2.79 -10.78
N PRO A 54 -4.45 -2.60 -10.15
CA PRO A 54 -3.59 -3.70 -9.76
C PRO A 54 -4.33 -4.64 -8.81
N ARG A 55 -3.98 -5.93 -8.87
CA ARG A 55 -4.50 -6.92 -7.91
C ARG A 55 -3.87 -6.69 -6.54
N LEU A 56 -4.59 -6.03 -5.64
CA LEU A 56 -4.16 -5.80 -4.26
C LEU A 56 -4.86 -6.76 -3.30
N VAL A 57 -4.15 -7.15 -2.23
CA VAL A 57 -4.69 -8.00 -1.15
C VAL A 57 -5.12 -7.20 0.08
N ASN A 58 -5.01 -5.88 0.03
CA ASN A 58 -5.49 -4.98 1.08
C ASN A 58 -6.11 -3.70 0.52
N GLY A 59 -6.90 -3.06 1.38
CA GLY A 59 -7.81 -1.96 1.08
C GLY A 59 -8.80 -1.82 2.23
N LEU A 60 -9.64 -0.80 2.21
CA LEU A 60 -10.67 -0.62 3.24
C LEU A 60 -12.07 -0.94 2.71
N ALA A 61 -12.83 -1.71 3.48
CA ALA A 61 -14.25 -1.91 3.26
C ALA A 61 -15.00 -1.78 4.59
N SER A 62 -16.34 -1.84 4.57
CA SER A 62 -17.17 -1.78 5.79
C SER A 62 -16.87 -2.90 6.81
N PHE A 63 -16.22 -3.98 6.37
CA PHE A 63 -15.67 -5.03 7.22
C PHE A 63 -14.29 -5.43 6.71
N THR A 64 -13.46 -6.01 7.58
CA THR A 64 -12.17 -6.62 7.18
C THR A 64 -12.37 -8.12 6.95
N PRO A 65 -12.15 -8.64 5.74
CA PRO A 65 -12.20 -10.08 5.49
C PRO A 65 -11.19 -10.84 6.36
N ALA A 66 -11.55 -12.04 6.81
CA ALA A 66 -10.67 -12.87 7.64
C ALA A 66 -9.32 -13.19 6.93
N SER A 67 -9.32 -13.33 5.60
CA SER A 67 -8.10 -13.48 4.81
C SER A 67 -7.17 -12.27 4.93
N GLN A 68 -7.70 -11.05 4.78
CA GLN A 68 -6.94 -9.81 4.93
C GLN A 68 -6.40 -9.66 6.35
N GLN A 69 -7.19 -10.00 7.37
CA GLN A 69 -6.73 -9.97 8.77
C GLN A 69 -5.57 -10.93 9.00
N ARG A 70 -5.62 -12.15 8.44
CA ARG A 70 -4.51 -13.11 8.55
C ARG A 70 -3.26 -12.65 7.79
N ILE A 71 -3.39 -12.09 6.59
CA ILE A 71 -2.27 -11.49 5.85
C ILE A 71 -1.63 -10.36 6.65
N ARG A 72 -2.44 -9.49 7.28
CA ARG A 72 -1.93 -8.41 8.13
C ARG A 72 -1.16 -8.94 9.33
N ALA A 73 -1.69 -9.95 10.02
CA ALA A 73 -1.03 -10.56 11.16
C ALA A 73 0.30 -11.24 10.75
N ALA A 74 0.28 -12.04 9.69
CA ALA A 74 1.45 -12.76 9.21
C ALA A 74 2.54 -11.85 8.63
N SER A 75 2.17 -10.66 8.14
CA SER A 75 3.13 -9.68 7.62
C SER A 75 3.70 -8.74 8.67
N ALA A 76 3.26 -8.78 9.93
CA ALA A 76 3.68 -7.80 10.96
C ALA A 76 5.20 -7.74 11.18
N THR A 77 5.90 -8.87 11.01
CA THR A 77 7.36 -8.99 11.15
C THR A 77 8.11 -8.87 9.82
N PHE A 78 7.41 -8.67 8.71
CA PHE A 78 7.99 -8.58 7.36
C PHE A 78 9.09 -7.50 7.25
N PRO A 79 10.19 -7.74 6.52
CA PRO A 79 10.57 -9.03 5.92
C PRO A 79 11.23 -9.98 6.93
N ASP A 80 10.78 -11.24 6.92
CA ASP A 80 11.42 -12.39 7.58
C ASP A 80 10.99 -13.69 6.86
N ALA A 81 11.61 -14.83 7.19
CA ALA A 81 11.36 -16.09 6.51
C ALA A 81 9.90 -16.57 6.62
N ALA A 82 9.27 -16.41 7.79
CA ALA A 82 7.90 -16.85 8.03
C ALA A 82 6.89 -15.95 7.29
N SER A 83 7.06 -14.64 7.35
CA SER A 83 6.18 -13.69 6.65
C SER A 83 6.30 -13.85 5.13
N VAL A 84 7.51 -14.01 4.59
CA VAL A 84 7.72 -14.29 3.15
C VAL A 84 7.08 -15.60 2.72
N ALA A 85 7.30 -16.70 3.46
CA ALA A 85 6.71 -17.99 3.14
C ALA A 85 5.16 -17.94 3.17
N TYR A 86 4.59 -17.26 4.17
CA TYR A 86 3.15 -17.08 4.27
C TYR A 86 2.60 -16.29 3.09
N LEU A 87 3.21 -15.14 2.76
CA LEU A 87 2.75 -14.27 1.68
C LEU A 87 2.81 -14.99 0.31
N ARG A 88 3.89 -15.75 0.05
CA ARG A 88 3.98 -16.63 -1.12
C ARG A 88 2.84 -17.64 -1.19
N ALA A 89 2.58 -18.35 -0.08
CA ALA A 89 1.50 -19.34 -0.01
C ALA A 89 0.11 -18.70 -0.19
N ALA A 90 -0.05 -17.45 0.24
CA ALA A 90 -1.26 -16.65 0.02
C ALA A 90 -1.37 -16.06 -1.42
N GLY A 91 -0.38 -16.32 -2.27
CA GLY A 91 -0.35 -15.87 -3.67
C GLY A 91 0.18 -14.44 -3.87
N VAL A 92 0.66 -13.78 -2.82
CA VAL A 92 1.30 -12.46 -2.92
C VAL A 92 2.67 -12.61 -3.57
N ARG A 93 2.91 -11.81 -4.62
CA ARG A 93 4.15 -11.79 -5.40
C ARG A 93 4.96 -10.52 -5.16
N THR A 94 4.28 -9.44 -4.78
CA THR A 94 4.93 -8.15 -4.54
C THR A 94 4.48 -7.57 -3.22
N VAL A 95 5.42 -7.04 -2.44
CA VAL A 95 5.12 -6.24 -1.24
C VAL A 95 5.68 -4.86 -1.46
N VAL A 96 4.84 -3.83 -1.34
CA VAL A 96 5.27 -2.43 -1.40
C VAL A 96 5.25 -1.86 0.00
N LEU A 97 6.40 -1.45 0.51
CA LEU A 97 6.52 -0.72 1.77
C LEU A 97 6.57 0.77 1.46
N LEU A 98 5.79 1.56 2.19
CA LEU A 98 5.83 3.02 2.18
C LEU A 98 6.38 3.53 3.52
N PRO A 99 7.71 3.72 3.66
CA PRO A 99 8.36 4.12 4.90
C PRO A 99 7.79 5.37 5.56
N GLY A 100 7.39 6.37 4.76
CA GLY A 100 6.78 7.62 5.26
C GLY A 100 5.49 7.41 6.06
N TYR A 101 4.83 6.26 5.90
CA TYR A 101 3.61 5.90 6.64
C TYR A 101 3.87 4.89 7.76
N ALA A 102 5.09 4.35 7.88
CA ALA A 102 5.38 3.20 8.74
C ALA A 102 5.55 3.56 10.23
N ALA A 103 5.73 4.83 10.56
CA ALA A 103 5.87 5.29 11.94
C ALA A 103 4.69 4.86 12.83
N GLY A 104 4.98 4.33 14.01
CA GLY A 104 3.96 3.82 14.94
C GLY A 104 3.31 2.48 14.52
N THR A 105 3.79 1.85 13.44
CA THR A 105 3.31 0.54 12.98
C THR A 105 4.35 -0.57 13.20
N PRO A 106 3.98 -1.86 13.13
CA PRO A 106 4.94 -2.96 13.16
C PRO A 106 6.02 -2.90 12.07
N TRP A 107 5.77 -2.15 10.99
CA TRP A 107 6.65 -2.03 9.83
C TRP A 107 7.60 -0.83 9.89
N ARG A 108 7.64 -0.07 10.99
CA ARG A 108 8.51 1.12 11.14
C ARG A 108 9.99 0.85 10.80
N ASP A 109 10.46 -0.36 11.10
CA ASP A 109 11.85 -0.79 10.89
C ASP A 109 12.02 -1.71 9.67
N ALA A 110 10.93 -2.00 8.93
CA ALA A 110 10.92 -3.03 7.89
C ALA A 110 11.91 -2.73 6.73
N ALA A 111 12.12 -1.45 6.41
CA ALA A 111 13.09 -1.02 5.40
C ALA A 111 14.53 -1.44 5.76
N ALA A 112 14.88 -1.41 7.05
CA ALA A 112 16.21 -1.70 7.56
C ALA A 112 16.44 -3.19 7.85
N ARG A 113 15.39 -4.03 7.86
CA ARG A 113 15.53 -5.47 8.10
C ARG A 113 16.35 -6.12 6.96
N PRO A 114 17.22 -7.09 7.28
CA PRO A 114 17.98 -7.81 6.28
C PRO A 114 17.06 -8.66 5.41
N VAL A 115 17.43 -8.82 4.14
CA VAL A 115 16.70 -9.68 3.18
C VAL A 115 17.53 -10.89 2.73
N ASP A 116 18.80 -10.97 3.17
CA ASP A 116 19.71 -12.04 2.82
C ASP A 116 19.18 -13.40 3.30
N GLY A 117 19.24 -14.40 2.42
CA GLY A 117 18.74 -15.74 2.70
C GLY A 117 17.22 -15.92 2.63
N LEU A 118 16.43 -14.86 2.40
CA LEU A 118 14.96 -14.97 2.25
C LEU A 118 14.52 -15.37 0.83
N GLY A 119 15.45 -15.32 -0.13
CA GLY A 119 15.19 -15.59 -1.55
C GLY A 119 14.22 -14.58 -2.15
N ILE A 120 14.28 -13.31 -1.73
CA ILE A 120 13.48 -12.20 -2.26
C ILE A 120 14.40 -11.12 -2.81
N ARG A 121 13.89 -10.29 -3.71
CA ARG A 121 14.60 -9.10 -4.20
C ARG A 121 14.01 -7.85 -3.56
N ARG A 122 14.85 -6.87 -3.20
CA ARG A 122 14.44 -5.56 -2.71
C ARG A 122 14.92 -4.48 -3.66
N GLU A 123 14.03 -3.55 -4.01
CA GLU A 123 14.30 -2.39 -4.86
C GLU A 123 13.72 -1.13 -4.21
N THR A 124 14.47 -0.03 -4.21
CA THR A 124 13.96 1.28 -3.77
C THR A 124 13.43 2.03 -5.00
N VAL A 125 12.17 2.46 -4.95
CA VAL A 125 11.50 3.16 -6.05
C VAL A 125 10.89 4.45 -5.52
N GLY A 126 11.53 5.58 -5.82
CA GLY A 126 11.16 6.87 -5.24
C GLY A 126 11.29 6.84 -3.72
N ASP A 127 10.20 7.14 -3.03
CA ASP A 127 10.09 7.11 -1.57
C ASP A 127 9.59 5.77 -1.01
N GLY A 128 9.26 4.81 -1.87
CA GLY A 128 8.81 3.47 -1.51
C GLY A 128 9.87 2.39 -1.72
N ILE A 129 9.58 1.19 -1.20
CA ILE A 129 10.44 0.01 -1.37
C ILE A 129 9.58 -1.14 -1.86
N VAL A 130 10.00 -1.76 -2.97
CA VAL A 130 9.34 -2.91 -3.59
C VAL A 130 10.11 -4.18 -3.25
N TYR A 131 9.41 -5.19 -2.75
CA TYR A 131 9.94 -6.52 -2.51
C TYR A 131 9.28 -7.50 -3.47
N HIS A 132 10.11 -8.27 -4.18
CA HIS A 132 9.66 -9.33 -5.09
C HIS A 132 9.83 -10.70 -4.42
N LEU A 133 8.73 -11.45 -4.35
CA LEU A 133 8.62 -12.72 -3.63
C LEU A 133 8.66 -13.93 -4.57
N ASP A 134 8.82 -13.72 -5.86
CA ASP A 134 8.92 -14.71 -6.92
C ASP A 134 10.36 -15.15 -7.22
#